data_AF-A0A5C6DJG9-F1
#
_entry.id   AF-A0A5C6DJG9-F1
#
_cell.length_a   1.000
_cell.length_b   1.000
_cell.length_c   1.000
_cell.angle_alpha   90.00
_cell.angle_beta   90.00
_cell.angle_gamma   90.00
#
_symmetry.space_group_name_H-M   'P 1'
#
loop_
_entity.id
_entity.type
_entity.pdbx_description
1 polymer ?
#
loop_
_entity_poly.entity_id
_entity_poly.type
_entity_poly.pdbx_seq_one_letter_code
_entity_poly.pdbx_strand_id
1 'polypeptide(L)'
;MRNRGQQVPYDPERKVRTTEHIIADLSYNFLEHKVLQRGHWLDAPQNDYGIDATMFHHNERGEIENGEVRFQLKASNQIHISKDKKWISQRVEM
;
A
#
# COMPACT_ATOMS: atom_id res chain seq x y z
N MET A 1 26.11 13.75 5.48
CA MET A 1 25.68 12.93 6.64
C MET A 1 24.43 13.55 7.24
N ARG A 2 23.30 12.84 7.30
CA ARG A 2 22.11 13.35 8.01
C ARG A 2 22.35 13.19 9.51
N ASN A 3 22.20 14.25 10.30
CA ASN A 3 22.31 14.23 11.76
C ASN A 3 21.22 13.31 12.33
N ARG A 4 21.51 12.01 12.42
CA ARG A 4 20.68 11.05 13.14
C ARG A 4 20.79 11.38 14.63
N GLY A 5 19.70 11.84 15.24
CA GLY A 5 19.59 11.99 16.69
C GLY A 5 19.33 13.40 17.22
N GLN A 6 19.32 14.43 16.37
CA GLN A 6 18.88 15.75 16.84
C GLN A 6 17.36 15.82 16.79
N GLN A 7 16.72 15.65 17.95
CA GLN A 7 15.28 15.78 18.08
C GLN A 7 14.92 17.25 17.83
N VAL A 8 14.24 17.50 16.71
CA VAL A 8 13.71 18.84 16.41
C VAL A 8 12.68 19.24 17.48
N PRO A 9 12.57 20.53 17.84
CA PRO A 9 11.56 20.99 18.79
C PRO A 9 10.16 20.50 18.40
N TYR A 10 9.32 20.19 19.40
CA TYR A 10 7.93 19.81 19.17
C TYR A 10 7.19 20.94 18.46
N ASP A 11 6.55 20.61 17.35
CA ASP A 11 5.73 21.51 16.54
C ASP A 11 4.34 20.86 16.39
N PRO A 12 3.28 21.44 16.97
CA PRO A 12 1.93 20.90 16.91
C PRO A 12 1.30 20.96 15.51
N GLU A 13 1.81 21.80 14.59
CA GLU A 13 1.31 21.88 13.21
C GLU A 13 1.99 20.87 12.28
N ARG A 14 3.09 20.28 12.75
CA ARG A 14 3.84 19.30 11.96
C ARG A 14 3.00 18.05 11.76
N LYS A 15 2.82 17.67 10.49
CA LYS A 15 2.17 16.39 10.15
C LYS A 15 2.90 15.24 10.84
N VAL A 16 2.20 14.57 11.75
CA VAL A 16 2.69 13.38 12.45
C VAL A 16 2.22 12.14 11.70
N ARG A 17 3.15 11.23 11.45
CA ARG A 17 2.84 9.94 10.87
C ARG A 17 2.26 9.02 11.96
N THR A 18 1.05 8.52 11.74
CA THR A 18 0.39 7.59 12.66
C THR A 18 0.71 6.13 12.33
N THR A 19 0.33 5.21 13.21
CA THR A 19 0.44 3.76 12.95
C THR A 19 -0.34 3.36 11.70
N GLU A 20 -1.49 3.97 11.45
CA GLU A 20 -2.34 3.70 10.29
C GLU A 20 -1.63 4.08 8.98
N HIS A 21 -0.90 5.21 8.97
CA HIS A 21 -0.05 5.58 7.84
C HIS A 21 1.08 4.58 7.60
N ILE A 22 1.63 3.99 8.67
CA ILE A 22 2.64 2.94 8.55
C ILE A 22 2.02 1.66 7.95
N ILE A 23 0.83 1.27 8.42
CA ILE A 23 0.11 0.09 7.92
C ILE A 23 -0.27 0.26 6.44
N ALA A 24 -0.73 1.45 6.04
CA ALA A 24 -1.03 1.76 4.64
C ALA A 24 0.20 1.59 3.74
N ASP A 25 1.34 2.19 4.09
CA ASP A 25 2.58 2.06 3.31
C ASP A 25 3.09 0.60 3.28
N LEU A 26 2.98 -0.14 4.39
CA LEU A 26 3.33 -1.56 4.44
C LEU A 26 2.43 -2.40 3.51
N SER A 27 1.16 -2.04 3.39
CA SER A 27 0.23 -2.74 2.48
C SER A 27 0.60 -2.53 1.01
N TYR A 28 1.00 -1.31 0.64
CA TYR A 28 1.53 -1.01 -0.69
C TYR A 28 2.81 -1.79 -0.94
N ASN A 29 3.76 -1.74 0.00
CA ASN A 29 5.03 -2.47 -0.13
C ASN A 29 4.83 -3.98 -0.28
N PHE A 30 3.89 -4.57 0.45
CA PHE A 30 3.54 -5.98 0.28
C PHE A 30 3.06 -6.29 -1.13
N LEU A 31 2.13 -5.48 -1.67
CA LEU A 31 1.63 -5.65 -3.04
C LEU A 31 2.75 -5.46 -4.06
N GLU A 32 3.52 -4.38 -3.94
CA GLU A 32 4.65 -4.06 -4.83
C GLU A 32 5.66 -5.21 -4.89
N HIS A 33 6.03 -5.76 -3.73
CA HIS A 33 6.92 -6.91 -3.68
C HIS A 33 6.36 -8.12 -4.45
N LYS A 34 5.06 -8.40 -4.34
CA LYS A 34 4.41 -9.49 -5.09
C LYS A 34 4.38 -9.22 -6.59
N VAL A 35 4.10 -8.00 -6.98
CA VAL A 35 4.07 -7.57 -8.38
C VAL A 35 5.45 -7.70 -9.02
N LEU A 36 6.49 -7.20 -8.35
CA LEU A 36 7.88 -7.30 -8.80
C LEU A 36 8.36 -8.76 -8.90
N GLN A 37 7.98 -9.63 -7.96
CA GLN A 37 8.29 -11.07 -8.03
C GLN A 37 7.72 -11.76 -9.28
N ARG A 38 6.74 -11.15 -9.94
CA ARG A 38 6.14 -11.66 -11.19
C ARG A 38 6.66 -10.95 -12.44
N GLY A 39 7.61 -10.02 -12.30
CA GLY A 39 8.21 -9.28 -13.42
C GLY A 39 7.32 -8.15 -13.93
N HIS A 40 6.41 -7.65 -13.11
CA HIS A 40 5.53 -6.53 -13.45
C HIS A 40 5.90 -5.29 -12.64
N TRP A 41 5.32 -4.15 -13.02
CA TRP A 41 5.56 -2.87 -12.35
C TRP A 41 4.28 -2.39 -11.65
N LEU A 42 4.42 -1.88 -10.42
CA LEU A 42 3.36 -1.21 -9.68
C LEU A 42 3.68 0.28 -9.56
N ASP A 43 2.70 1.12 -9.87
CA ASP A 43 2.77 2.56 -9.67
C ASP A 43 1.74 3.00 -8.63
N ALA A 44 2.08 4.03 -7.86
CA ALA A 44 1.19 4.68 -6.90
C ALA A 44 0.74 6.02 -7.51
N PRO A 45 -0.38 6.06 -8.24
CA PRO A 45 -0.83 7.33 -8.81
C PRO A 45 -1.07 8.33 -7.68
N GLN A 46 -0.65 9.59 -7.87
CA GLN A 46 -0.98 10.64 -6.92
C GLN A 46 -2.49 10.87 -6.91
N ASN A 47 -3.14 10.30 -5.90
CA ASN A 47 -4.51 10.58 -5.47
C ASN A 47 -5.54 10.62 -6.61
N ASP A 48 -5.77 9.47 -7.25
CA ASP A 48 -6.67 9.34 -8.40
C ASP A 48 -8.02 8.73 -8.02
N TYR A 49 -8.79 9.45 -7.20
CA TYR A 49 -10.20 9.15 -6.88
C TYR A 49 -10.47 7.67 -6.50
N GLY A 50 -9.74 7.15 -5.51
CA GLY A 50 -10.03 5.85 -4.87
C GLY A 50 -9.20 4.66 -5.35
N ILE A 51 -8.20 4.90 -6.20
CA ILE A 51 -7.18 3.91 -6.59
C ILE A 51 -5.91 4.17 -5.76
N ASP A 52 -5.42 3.13 -5.10
CA ASP A 52 -4.19 3.20 -4.29
C ASP A 52 -2.95 2.76 -5.07
N ALA A 53 -3.12 1.87 -6.07
CA ALA A 53 -2.03 1.43 -6.93
C ALA A 53 -2.52 0.92 -8.29
N THR A 54 -1.68 1.02 -9.32
CA THR A 54 -1.93 0.52 -10.66
C THR A 54 -0.77 -0.37 -11.10
N MET A 55 -1.06 -1.61 -11.49
CA MET A 55 -0.06 -2.54 -12.02
C MET A 55 -0.09 -2.55 -13.55
N PHE A 56 1.09 -2.44 -14.15
CA PHE A 56 1.30 -2.59 -15.58
C PHE A 56 1.89 -3.97 -15.89
N HIS A 57 1.23 -4.68 -16.80
CA HIS A 57 1.65 -5.99 -17.26
C HIS A 57 2.84 -5.89 -18.19
N HIS A 58 3.70 -6.90 -18.12
CA HIS A 58 4.86 -7.02 -19.00
C HIS A 58 4.87 -8.43 -19.59
N ASN A 59 5.11 -8.53 -20.89
CA ASN A 59 5.21 -9.81 -21.57
C ASN A 59 6.57 -10.49 -21.29
N GLU A 60 6.78 -11.68 -21.86
CA GLU A 60 8.04 -12.45 -21.68
C GLU A 60 9.30 -11.71 -22.15
N ARG A 61 9.16 -10.67 -22.97
CA ARG A 61 10.25 -9.81 -23.44
C ARG A 61 10.45 -8.56 -22.58
N GLY A 62 9.62 -8.36 -21.56
CA GLY A 62 9.64 -7.18 -20.71
C GLY A 62 8.98 -5.95 -21.35
N GLU A 63 8.16 -6.12 -22.39
CA GLU A 63 7.42 -5.03 -23.02
C GLU A 63 6.09 -4.83 -22.29
N ILE A 64 5.66 -3.57 -22.10
CA ILE A 64 4.36 -3.26 -21.50
C ILE A 64 3.24 -3.82 -22.38
N GLU A 65 2.33 -4.56 -21.78
CA GLU A 65 1.12 -5.06 -22.44
C GLU A 65 -0.05 -4.08 -22.30
N ASN A 66 -1.03 -4.20 -23.20
CA ASN A 66 -2.25 -3.40 -23.12
C ASN A 66 -3.08 -3.79 -21.89
N GLY A 67 -3.53 -2.78 -21.16
CA GLY A 67 -4.36 -2.92 -19.97
C GLY A 67 -3.59 -2.70 -18.67
N GLU A 68 -4.35 -2.57 -17.58
CA GLU A 68 -3.80 -2.33 -16.25
C GLU A 68 -4.72 -2.94 -15.19
N VAL A 69 -4.14 -3.26 -14.03
CA VAL A 69 -4.91 -3.70 -12.86
C VAL A 69 -4.85 -2.60 -11.81
N ARG A 70 -6.02 -2.08 -11.44
CA ARG A 70 -6.16 -1.05 -10.41
C ARG A 70 -6.51 -1.70 -9.08
N PHE A 71 -5.78 -1.33 -8.04
CA PHE A 71 -5.94 -1.83 -6.69
C PHE A 71 -6.47 -0.74 -5.78
N GLN A 72 -7.48 -1.09 -5.00
CA GLN A 72 -7.81 -0.39 -3.77
C GLN A 72 -7.32 -1.25 -2.60
N LEU A 73 -6.46 -0.68 -1.78
CA LEU A 73 -5.81 -1.34 -0.67
C LEU A 73 -6.56 -1.07 0.63
N LYS A 74 -6.79 -2.15 1.39
CA LYS A 74 -7.31 -2.10 2.75
C LYS A 74 -6.41 -2.98 3.60
N ALA A 75 -5.89 -2.41 4.68
CA ALA A 75 -5.01 -3.12 5.59
C ALA A 75 -5.35 -2.81 7.04
N SER A 76 -5.18 -3.82 7.90
CA SER A 76 -5.43 -3.73 9.33
C SER A 76 -4.44 -4.63 10.06
N ASN A 77 -3.96 -4.17 11.22
CA ASN A 77 -3.23 -5.01 12.17
C ASN A 77 -4.17 -5.78 13.12
N GLN A 78 -5.48 -5.53 13.03
CA GLN A 78 -6.53 -6.21 13.80
C GLN A 78 -7.51 -6.86 12.82
N ILE A 79 -7.38 -8.18 12.66
CA ILE A 79 -8.21 -8.97 11.76
C ILE A 79 -9.19 -9.79 12.60
N HIS A 80 -10.49 -9.60 12.36
CA HIS A 80 -11.52 -10.43 12.97
C HIS A 80 -11.78 -11.62 12.06
N ILE A 81 -11.38 -12.80 12.52
CA ILE A 81 -11.54 -14.06 11.78
C ILE A 81 -12.78 -14.78 12.30
N SER A 82 -13.61 -15.32 11.40
CA SER A 82 -14.78 -16.12 11.77
C SER A 82 -14.39 -17.34 12.61
N LYS A 83 -15.32 -17.88 13.41
CA LYS A 83 -15.05 -19.05 14.27
C LYS A 83 -14.53 -20.26 13.49
N ASP A 84 -14.98 -20.44 12.25
CA ASP A 84 -14.55 -21.51 11.35
C ASP A 84 -13.28 -21.20 10.54
N LYS A 85 -12.68 -20.01 10.73
CA LYS A 85 -11.47 -19.51 10.06
C LYS A 85 -11.54 -19.41 8.54
N LYS A 86 -12.74 -19.43 7.97
CA LYS A 86 -12.94 -19.32 6.52
C LYS A 86 -13.06 -17.88 6.04
N TRP A 87 -13.42 -16.96 6.93
CA TRP A 87 -13.76 -15.60 6.59
C TRP A 87 -13.05 -14.58 7.48
N ILE A 88 -12.77 -13.43 6.89
CA ILE A 88 -12.35 -12.22 7.59
C ILE A 88 -13.51 -11.25 7.57
N SER A 89 -13.96 -10.77 8.73
CA SER A 89 -14.99 -9.75 8.83
C SER A 89 -14.36 -8.39 9.09
N GLN A 90 -14.61 -7.43 8.21
CA GLN A 90 -14.17 -6.05 8.36
C GLN A 90 -15.34 -5.13 8.04
N ARG A 91 -15.59 -4.15 8.90
CA ARG A 91 -16.51 -3.06 8.57
C ARG A 91 -15.82 -2.16 7.55
N VAL A 92 -16.45 -1.98 6.40
CA VAL A 92 -16.02 -1.01 5.39
C VAL A 92 -16.83 0.26 5.63
N GLU A 93 -16.15 1.35 5.98
CA GLU A 93 -16.74 2.67 6.00
C GLU A 93 -16.38 3.35 4.67
N MET A 94 -17.42 3.81 3.95
CA MET A 94 -17.31 4.50 2.66
C MET A 94 -17.27 6.00 2.89
#